data_AF-B2Y8C4-F1
#
_entry.id   AF-B2Y8C4-F1
#
_cell.length_a   1.000
_cell.length_b   1.000
_cell.length_c   1.000
_cell.angle_alpha   90.00
_cell.angle_beta   90.00
_cell.angle_gamma   90.00
#
_symmetry.space_group_name_H-M   'P 1'
#
loop_
_entity.id
_entity.type
_entity.pdbx_description
1 polymer ?
#
loop_
_entity_poly.entity_id
_entity_poly.type
_entity_poly.pdbx_seq_one_letter_code
_entity_poly.pdbx_strand_id
1 'polypeptide(L)'
;MSATSSAVRSHAEAVKISRTIDYFGLFILFFVVLGGYHIHAMLTMGDWDFWADWKDRRLWVTVTPIVCITFPAAVQACAWENFRLPFGATLCVLGLLFGEWINRYFNFWGWAYFPINFCFPAILVPGALLLDATLLLSGSYLATAVFGATAWGLIFYPGNWVIIAGLHQPVEYHGMLMSIADIQGYNYVRTGTPEYIRMVEKGTLRTF
;
A
#
# COMPACT_ATOMS: atom_id res chain seq x y z
N MET A 1 -10.82 -14.23 54.11
CA MET A 1 -9.73 -14.74 53.25
C MET A 1 -9.87 -14.07 51.90
N SER A 2 -8.95 -13.17 51.55
CA SER A 2 -9.02 -12.38 50.32
C SER A 2 -8.88 -13.29 49.10
N ALA A 3 -9.88 -13.29 48.22
CA ALA A 3 -10.06 -14.25 47.14
C ALA A 3 -9.29 -13.92 45.84
N THR A 4 -8.29 -13.04 45.88
CA THR A 4 -7.53 -12.65 44.68
C THR A 4 -6.07 -13.08 44.79
N SER A 5 -5.77 -14.26 44.26
CA SER A 5 -4.39 -14.62 43.92
C SER A 5 -3.94 -13.73 42.74
N SER A 6 -2.86 -12.98 42.91
CA SER A 6 -2.32 -12.10 41.87
C SER A 6 -1.33 -12.85 40.98
N ALA A 7 -1.41 -12.64 39.66
CA ALA A 7 -0.42 -13.16 38.70
C ALA A 7 0.94 -12.43 38.79
N VAL A 8 1.00 -11.29 39.48
CA VAL A 8 2.17 -10.41 39.60
C VAL A 8 2.42 -10.03 41.06
N ARG A 9 3.68 -9.73 41.40
CA ARG A 9 4.13 -9.46 42.78
C ARG A 9 4.14 -7.97 43.11
N SER A 10 4.08 -7.08 42.12
CA SER A 10 4.03 -5.63 42.32
C SER A 10 3.29 -4.91 41.19
N HIS A 11 2.87 -3.67 41.45
CA HIS A 11 2.27 -2.80 40.43
C HIS A 11 3.26 -2.50 39.29
N ALA A 12 4.53 -2.27 39.61
CA ALA A 12 5.57 -2.02 38.60
C ALA A 12 5.75 -3.23 37.67
N GLU A 13 5.70 -4.44 38.22
CA GLU A 13 5.74 -5.68 37.44
C GLU A 13 4.49 -5.83 36.55
N ALA A 14 3.30 -5.50 37.06
CA ALA A 14 2.06 -5.50 36.29
C ALA A 14 2.15 -4.62 35.04
N VAL A 15 2.60 -3.37 35.20
CA VAL A 15 2.75 -2.41 34.10
C VAL A 15 3.81 -2.89 33.10
N LYS A 16 4.95 -3.40 33.59
CA LYS A 16 6.02 -3.90 32.72
C LYS A 16 5.53 -5.07 31.86
N ILE A 17 4.84 -6.04 32.46
CA ILE A 17 4.31 -7.21 31.74
C ILE A 17 3.25 -6.76 30.74
N SER A 18 2.33 -5.88 31.12
CA SER A 18 1.33 -5.32 30.20
C SER A 18 1.98 -4.66 28.98
N ARG A 19 2.99 -3.81 29.16
CA ARG A 19 3.71 -3.19 28.03
C ARG A 19 4.47 -4.19 27.17
N THR A 20 5.01 -5.22 27.79
CA THR A 20 5.69 -6.30 27.05
C THR A 20 4.70 -7.05 26.16
N ILE A 21 3.49 -7.33 26.67
CA ILE A 21 2.40 -7.93 25.89
C ILE A 21 1.95 -7.00 24.77
N ASP A 22 1.83 -5.68 25.01
CA ASP A 22 1.49 -4.70 23.97
C ASP A 22 2.47 -4.80 22.78
N TYR A 23 3.78 -4.86 23.05
CA TYR A 23 4.79 -4.97 22.00
C TYR A 23 4.72 -6.30 21.24
N PHE A 24 4.54 -7.41 21.94
CA PHE A 24 4.36 -8.71 21.28
C PHE A 24 3.10 -8.74 20.41
N GLY A 25 1.98 -8.21 20.92
CA GLY A 25 0.73 -8.11 20.19
C GLY A 25 0.87 -7.26 18.93
N LEU A 26 1.48 -6.08 19.03
CA LEU A 26 1.73 -5.19 17.89
C LEU A 26 2.69 -5.82 16.86
N PHE A 27 3.75 -6.48 17.31
CA PHE A 27 4.69 -7.17 16.42
C PHE A 27 4.00 -8.27 15.63
N ILE A 28 3.24 -9.14 16.32
CA ILE A 28 2.51 -10.24 15.66
C ILE A 28 1.48 -9.68 14.70
N LEU A 29 0.67 -8.71 15.13
CA LEU A 29 -0.34 -8.08 14.29
C LEU A 29 0.29 -7.48 13.03
N PHE A 30 1.39 -6.75 13.16
CA PHE A 30 2.09 -6.15 12.02
C PHE A 30 2.53 -7.20 10.99
N PHE A 31 3.22 -8.26 11.41
CA PHE A 31 3.74 -9.26 10.47
C PHE A 31 2.65 -10.17 9.87
N VAL A 32 1.61 -10.50 10.63
CA VAL A 32 0.47 -11.27 10.12
C VAL A 32 -0.30 -10.46 9.08
N VAL A 33 -0.60 -9.19 9.38
CA VAL A 33 -1.28 -8.29 8.45
C VAL A 33 -0.40 -8.04 7.22
N LEU A 34 0.90 -7.79 7.40
CA LEU A 34 1.84 -7.64 6.29
C LEU A 34 1.79 -8.84 5.36
N GLY A 35 1.96 -10.06 5.89
CA GLY A 35 2.01 -11.27 5.07
C GLY A 35 0.73 -11.47 4.25
N GLY A 36 -0.43 -11.39 4.91
CA GLY A 36 -1.72 -11.54 4.24
C GLY A 36 -2.00 -10.43 3.24
N TYR A 37 -1.76 -9.18 3.63
CA TYR A 37 -2.06 -8.02 2.79
C TYR A 37 -1.14 -7.95 1.58
N HIS A 38 0.15 -8.24 1.76
CA HIS A 38 1.12 -8.25 0.68
C HIS A 38 0.80 -9.35 -0.35
N ILE A 39 0.46 -10.57 0.07
CA ILE A 39 0.04 -11.63 -0.87
C ILE A 39 -1.22 -11.21 -1.65
N HIS A 40 -2.22 -10.69 -0.95
CA HIS A 40 -3.46 -10.22 -1.58
C HIS A 40 -3.19 -9.10 -2.60
N ALA A 41 -2.48 -8.05 -2.21
CA ALA A 41 -2.07 -6.95 -3.08
C ALA A 41 -1.28 -7.45 -4.29
N MET A 42 -0.26 -8.28 -4.05
CA MET A 42 0.60 -8.84 -5.09
C MET A 42 -0.19 -9.61 -6.16
N LEU A 43 -1.16 -10.43 -5.75
CA LEU A 43 -1.92 -11.28 -6.67
C LEU A 43 -3.01 -10.53 -7.46
N THR A 44 -3.40 -9.34 -7.02
CA THR A 44 -4.56 -8.62 -7.56
C THR A 44 -4.20 -7.34 -8.29
N MET A 45 -3.23 -6.59 -7.77
CA MET A 45 -2.80 -5.30 -8.30
C MET A 45 -1.28 -5.21 -8.50
N GLY A 46 -0.54 -6.24 -8.07
CA GLY A 46 0.92 -6.26 -8.04
C GLY A 46 1.57 -5.96 -9.37
N ASP A 47 1.00 -6.40 -10.49
CA ASP A 47 1.57 -6.14 -11.81
C ASP A 47 1.68 -4.64 -12.14
N TRP A 48 0.68 -3.83 -11.75
CA TRP A 48 0.76 -2.36 -11.88
C TRP A 48 1.71 -1.72 -10.86
N ASP A 49 1.86 -2.36 -9.71
CA ASP A 49 2.73 -1.85 -8.65
C ASP A 49 4.21 -2.14 -8.89
N PHE A 50 4.52 -3.23 -9.58
CA PHE A 50 5.90 -3.65 -9.88
C PHE A 50 6.63 -2.71 -10.83
N TRP A 51 5.94 -2.12 -11.80
CA TRP A 51 6.61 -1.47 -12.93
C TRP A 51 6.16 -0.05 -13.14
N ALA A 52 7.11 0.87 -13.38
CA ALA A 52 6.79 2.27 -13.66
C ALA A 52 6.02 2.43 -14.98
N ASP A 53 6.32 1.62 -16.00
CA ASP A 53 5.62 1.65 -17.28
C ASP A 53 4.19 1.10 -17.21
N TRP A 54 3.78 0.49 -16.10
CA TRP A 54 2.40 0.05 -15.89
C TRP A 54 1.54 1.08 -15.14
N LYS A 55 2.15 2.09 -14.50
CA LYS A 55 1.46 3.09 -13.67
C LYS A 55 0.72 4.12 -14.53
N ASP A 56 -0.38 3.68 -15.15
CA ASP A 56 -1.17 4.45 -16.11
C ASP A 56 -2.32 5.24 -15.46
N ARG A 57 -3.04 5.98 -16.31
CA ARG A 57 -4.10 6.90 -15.87
C ARG A 57 -5.48 6.26 -15.76
N ARG A 58 -5.63 4.97 -16.12
CA ARG A 58 -6.93 4.29 -16.11
C ARG A 58 -6.94 3.08 -15.20
N LEU A 59 -6.09 2.09 -15.46
CA LEU A 59 -6.18 0.81 -14.78
C LEU A 59 -5.49 0.85 -13.42
N TRP A 60 -4.26 1.37 -13.34
CA TRP A 60 -3.55 1.50 -12.08
C TRP A 60 -4.32 2.38 -11.06
N VAL A 61 -4.82 3.55 -11.49
CA VAL A 61 -5.59 4.45 -10.61
C VAL A 61 -6.94 3.89 -10.17
N THR A 62 -7.43 2.84 -10.83
CA THR A 62 -8.71 2.21 -10.51
C THR A 62 -8.49 0.97 -9.66
N VAL A 63 -7.66 0.03 -10.14
CA VAL A 63 -7.45 -1.27 -9.51
C VAL A 63 -6.74 -1.11 -8.17
N THR A 64 -5.66 -0.32 -8.10
CA THR A 64 -4.85 -0.23 -6.88
C THR A 64 -5.67 0.31 -5.68
N PRO A 65 -6.40 1.44 -5.77
CA PRO A 65 -7.20 1.90 -4.64
C PRO A 65 -8.32 0.94 -4.25
N ILE A 66 -9.02 0.35 -5.22
CA ILE A 66 -10.13 -0.59 -4.96
C ILE A 66 -9.64 -1.80 -4.17
N VAL A 67 -8.52 -2.39 -4.58
CA VAL A 67 -8.06 -3.62 -3.94
C VAL A 67 -7.35 -3.33 -2.62
N CYS A 68 -6.60 -2.23 -2.54
CA CYS A 68 -5.82 -1.87 -1.37
C CYS A 68 -6.66 -1.36 -0.18
N ILE A 69 -7.92 -0.97 -0.37
CA ILE A 69 -8.77 -0.56 0.76
C ILE A 69 -9.25 -1.74 1.64
N THR A 70 -9.18 -2.96 1.12
CA THR A 70 -9.76 -4.17 1.74
C THR A 70 -9.21 -4.46 3.14
N PHE A 71 -7.89 -4.61 3.28
CA PHE A 71 -7.23 -4.87 4.56
C PHE A 71 -7.32 -3.68 5.53
N PRO A 72 -7.07 -2.42 5.10
CA PRO A 72 -7.36 -1.24 5.90
C PRO A 72 -8.75 -1.26 6.53
N ALA A 73 -9.81 -1.52 5.76
CA ALA A 73 -11.17 -1.57 6.28
C ALA A 73 -11.36 -2.71 7.31
N ALA A 74 -10.83 -3.90 7.03
CA ALA A 74 -10.94 -5.05 7.93
C ALA A 74 -10.20 -4.83 9.27
N VAL A 75 -8.97 -4.32 9.22
CA VAL A 75 -8.17 -4.08 10.42
C VAL A 75 -8.70 -2.86 11.18
N GLN A 76 -9.21 -1.83 10.50
CA GLN A 76 -9.93 -0.74 11.14
C GLN A 76 -11.12 -1.24 11.94
N ALA A 77 -11.94 -2.13 11.38
CA ALA A 77 -13.07 -2.70 12.11
C ALA A 77 -12.62 -3.38 13.42
N CYS A 78 -11.62 -4.27 13.34
CA CYS A 78 -11.11 -4.96 14.53
C CYS A 78 -10.43 -4.01 15.54
N ALA A 79 -9.57 -3.10 15.08
CA ALA A 79 -8.81 -2.21 15.95
C ALA A 79 -9.71 -1.15 16.63
N TRP A 80 -10.71 -0.65 15.89
CA TRP A 80 -11.61 0.39 16.38
C TRP A 80 -12.68 -0.17 17.32
N GLU A 81 -13.31 -1.30 17.00
CA GLU A 81 -14.34 -1.90 17.87
C GLU A 81 -13.78 -2.37 19.21
N ASN A 82 -12.66 -3.09 19.18
CA ASN A 82 -12.14 -3.76 20.37
C ASN A 82 -11.27 -2.85 21.23
N PHE A 83 -10.53 -1.92 20.60
CA PHE A 83 -9.48 -1.16 21.30
C PHE A 83 -9.56 0.36 21.09
N ARG A 84 -10.49 0.85 20.26
CA ARG A 84 -10.61 2.28 19.89
C ARG A 84 -9.30 2.86 19.36
N LEU A 85 -8.53 2.05 18.64
CA LEU A 85 -7.24 2.43 18.08
C LEU A 85 -7.41 2.98 16.65
N PRO A 86 -7.09 4.26 16.40
CA PRO A 86 -7.33 4.91 15.10
C PRO A 86 -6.13 4.82 14.16
N PHE A 87 -5.53 3.64 14.01
CA PHE A 87 -4.36 3.43 13.14
C PHE A 87 -4.45 2.14 12.30
N GLY A 88 -5.66 1.59 12.13
CA GLY A 88 -5.85 0.32 11.44
C GLY A 88 -5.43 0.38 9.97
N ALA A 89 -5.79 1.44 9.26
CA ALA A 89 -5.41 1.60 7.85
C ALA A 89 -3.91 1.84 7.70
N THR A 90 -3.37 2.70 8.57
CA THR A 90 -1.95 3.06 8.56
C THR A 90 -1.07 1.86 8.87
N LEU A 91 -1.45 1.00 9.83
CA LEU A 91 -0.74 -0.24 10.12
C LEU A 91 -0.66 -1.15 8.88
N CYS A 92 -1.79 -1.38 8.20
CA CYS A 92 -1.84 -2.19 6.98
C CYS A 92 -0.92 -1.63 5.90
N VAL A 93 -1.04 -0.34 5.60
CA VAL A 93 -0.28 0.31 4.53
C VAL A 93 1.22 0.35 4.84
N LEU A 94 1.62 0.63 6.07
CA LEU A 94 3.03 0.56 6.47
C LEU A 94 3.58 -0.86 6.37
N GLY A 95 2.79 -1.87 6.74
CA GLY A 95 3.13 -3.28 6.55
C GLY A 95 3.37 -3.62 5.09
N LEU A 96 2.42 -3.27 4.20
CA LEU A 96 2.54 -3.49 2.77
C LEU A 96 3.79 -2.83 2.19
N LEU A 97 3.97 -1.53 2.44
CA LEU A 97 5.11 -0.77 1.93
C LEU A 97 6.44 -1.33 2.45
N PHE A 98 6.51 -1.73 3.72
CA PHE A 98 7.71 -2.37 4.27
C PHE A 98 8.05 -3.67 3.53
N GLY A 99 7.06 -4.53 3.31
CA GLY A 99 7.23 -5.78 2.55
C GLY A 99 7.63 -5.54 1.09
N GLU A 100 6.97 -4.59 0.43
CA GLU A 100 7.27 -4.19 -0.94
C GLU A 100 8.69 -3.63 -1.05
N TRP A 101 9.06 -2.63 -0.25
CA TRP A 101 10.39 -2.01 -0.31
C TRP A 101 11.52 -2.99 -0.04
N ILE A 102 11.37 -3.90 0.93
CA ILE A 102 12.34 -4.99 1.15
C ILE A 102 12.49 -5.80 -0.14
N ASN A 103 11.37 -6.20 -0.75
CA ASN A 103 11.40 -7.01 -1.96
C ASN A 103 11.99 -6.25 -3.18
N ARG A 104 11.61 -4.99 -3.39
CA ARG A 104 12.13 -4.17 -4.50
C ARG A 104 13.62 -3.93 -4.36
N TYR A 105 14.09 -3.66 -3.15
CA TYR A 105 15.49 -3.37 -2.93
C TYR A 105 16.38 -4.60 -2.99
N PHE A 106 16.06 -5.66 -2.23
CA PHE A 106 16.95 -6.82 -2.12
C PHE A 106 16.79 -7.82 -3.27
N ASN A 107 15.58 -7.98 -3.83
CA ASN A 107 15.35 -8.93 -4.92
C ASN A 107 15.36 -8.24 -6.29
N PHE A 108 14.46 -7.29 -6.56
CA PHE A 108 14.35 -6.69 -7.90
C PHE A 108 15.64 -5.97 -8.30
N TRP A 109 16.18 -5.14 -7.40
CA TRP A 109 17.46 -4.47 -7.61
C TRP A 109 18.65 -5.35 -7.21
N GLY A 110 18.68 -5.82 -5.96
CA GLY A 110 19.87 -6.50 -5.40
C GLY A 110 20.22 -7.83 -6.06
N TRP A 111 19.24 -8.56 -6.59
CA TRP A 111 19.47 -9.84 -7.25
C TRP A 111 19.23 -9.80 -8.77
N ALA A 112 18.16 -9.15 -9.21
CA ALA A 112 17.77 -9.10 -10.63
C ALA A 112 18.19 -7.81 -11.36
N TYR A 113 18.83 -6.86 -10.67
CA TYR A 113 19.44 -5.65 -11.24
C TYR A 113 18.47 -4.70 -11.96
N PHE A 114 17.17 -4.74 -11.64
CA PHE A 114 16.21 -3.73 -12.10
C PHE A 114 16.37 -2.43 -11.31
N PRO A 115 16.48 -1.26 -11.96
CA PRO A 115 16.63 0.01 -11.26
C PRO A 115 15.47 0.29 -10.30
N ILE A 116 15.78 0.85 -9.14
CA ILE A 116 14.77 1.21 -8.14
C ILE A 116 13.75 2.22 -8.69
N ASN A 117 14.20 3.17 -9.52
CA ASN A 117 13.30 4.13 -10.17
C ASN A 117 12.42 3.52 -11.27
N PHE A 118 12.57 2.22 -11.58
CA PHE A 118 11.69 1.47 -12.46
C PHE A 118 10.74 0.56 -11.67
N CYS A 119 11.18 0.04 -10.51
CA CYS A 119 10.44 -0.95 -9.74
C CYS A 119 9.87 -0.47 -8.38
N PHE A 120 9.79 0.83 -8.13
CA PHE A 120 9.26 1.39 -6.89
C PHE A 120 7.76 1.10 -6.69
N PRO A 121 7.29 0.89 -5.44
CA PRO A 121 5.88 0.69 -5.13
C PRO A 121 5.08 2.00 -5.13
N ALA A 122 3.76 1.90 -5.23
CA ALA A 122 2.85 3.02 -5.12
C ALA A 122 2.79 3.58 -3.68
N ILE A 123 2.56 4.88 -3.56
CA ILE A 123 2.34 5.57 -2.30
C ILE A 123 0.87 5.42 -1.91
N LEU A 124 0.63 4.82 -0.74
CA LEU A 124 -0.71 4.63 -0.16
C LEU A 124 -0.91 5.36 1.18
N VAL A 125 0.18 5.90 1.76
CA VAL A 125 0.17 6.52 3.11
C VAL A 125 -0.83 7.67 3.23
N PRO A 126 -0.94 8.64 2.29
CA PRO A 126 -1.91 9.72 2.38
C PRO A 126 -3.36 9.21 2.48
N GLY A 127 -3.71 8.19 1.70
CA GLY A 127 -5.03 7.56 1.76
C GLY A 127 -5.29 6.92 3.11
N ALA A 128 -4.31 6.19 3.66
CA ALA A 128 -4.44 5.52 4.95
C ALA A 128 -4.70 6.51 6.09
N LEU A 129 -3.96 7.62 6.10
CA LEU A 129 -4.12 8.67 7.10
C LEU A 129 -5.51 9.32 7.00
N LEU A 130 -6.00 9.61 5.80
CA LEU A 130 -7.35 10.14 5.61
C LEU A 130 -8.42 9.14 6.06
N LEU A 131 -8.25 7.86 5.75
CA LEU A 131 -9.18 6.81 6.16
C LEU A 131 -9.23 6.68 7.69
N ASP A 132 -8.09 6.61 8.36
CA ASP A 132 -8.01 6.56 9.83
C ASP A 132 -8.55 7.85 10.48
N ALA A 133 -8.22 9.02 9.93
CA ALA A 133 -8.69 10.30 10.44
C ALA A 133 -10.22 10.44 10.33
N THR A 134 -10.82 10.02 9.21
CA THR A 134 -12.28 10.07 9.06
C THR A 134 -12.99 9.18 10.08
N LEU A 135 -12.46 7.98 10.37
CA LEU A 135 -13.00 7.11 11.41
C LEU A 135 -12.82 7.71 12.81
N LEU A 136 -11.64 8.25 13.11
CA LEU A 136 -11.35 8.90 14.39
C LEU A 136 -12.27 10.09 14.66
N LEU A 137 -12.47 10.95 13.66
CA LEU A 137 -13.25 12.19 13.81
C LEU A 137 -14.76 11.94 13.83
N SER A 138 -15.24 11.01 13.01
CA SER A 138 -16.69 10.76 12.89
C SER A 138 -17.20 9.70 13.86
N GLY A 139 -16.34 8.78 14.31
CA GLY A 139 -16.74 7.59 15.06
C GLY A 139 -17.67 6.65 14.31
N SER A 140 -17.85 6.81 12.99
CA SER A 140 -18.86 6.13 12.18
C SER A 140 -18.25 5.40 10.99
N TYR A 141 -18.52 4.10 10.89
CA TYR A 141 -18.13 3.31 9.72
C TYR A 141 -18.86 3.74 8.46
N LEU A 142 -20.12 4.18 8.56
CA LEU A 142 -20.86 4.67 7.41
C LEU A 142 -20.22 5.95 6.85
N ALA A 143 -19.87 6.89 7.74
CA ALA A 143 -19.18 8.11 7.33
C ALA A 143 -17.79 7.81 6.73
N THR A 144 -17.05 6.87 7.33
CA THR A 144 -15.73 6.43 6.84
C THR A 144 -15.85 5.75 5.46
N ALA A 145 -16.87 4.91 5.26
CA ALA A 145 -17.12 4.23 3.99
C ALA A 145 -17.49 5.20 2.86
N VAL A 146 -18.18 6.30 3.18
CA VAL A 146 -18.52 7.33 2.17
C VAL A 146 -17.36 8.30 1.97
N PHE A 147 -16.98 9.03 3.02
CA PHE A 147 -16.00 10.12 2.90
C PHE A 147 -14.57 9.63 2.91
N GLY A 148 -14.24 8.69 3.80
CA GLY A 148 -12.90 8.11 3.90
C GLY A 148 -12.52 7.30 2.67
N ALA A 149 -13.40 6.43 2.17
CA ALA A 149 -13.14 5.64 0.96
C ALA A 149 -13.08 6.52 -0.31
N THR A 150 -13.91 7.56 -0.39
CA THR A 150 -13.81 8.54 -1.50
C THR A 150 -12.48 9.28 -1.45
N ALA A 151 -12.07 9.74 -0.26
CA ALA A 151 -10.78 10.40 -0.07
C ALA A 151 -9.61 9.47 -0.42
N TRP A 152 -9.68 8.21 -0.02
CA TRP A 152 -8.70 7.15 -0.33
C TRP A 152 -8.50 6.99 -1.85
N GLY A 153 -9.60 6.90 -2.61
CA GLY A 153 -9.53 6.80 -4.08
C GLY A 153 -8.98 8.07 -4.73
N LEU A 154 -9.51 9.24 -4.34
CA LEU A 154 -9.15 10.51 -4.97
C LEU A 154 -7.72 10.98 -4.69
N ILE A 155 -7.19 10.69 -3.50
CA ILE A 155 -5.84 11.11 -3.13
C ILE A 155 -4.75 10.25 -3.77
N PHE A 156 -5.09 9.07 -4.28
CA PHE A 156 -4.13 8.09 -4.78
C PHE A 156 -3.23 8.68 -5.89
N TYR A 157 -3.83 9.15 -6.99
CA TYR A 157 -3.05 9.68 -8.11
C TYR A 157 -2.31 10.98 -7.76
N PRO A 158 -2.92 11.98 -7.11
CA PRO A 158 -2.20 13.17 -6.63
C PRO A 158 -1.02 12.84 -5.71
N GLY A 159 -1.19 11.88 -4.78
CA GLY A 159 -0.14 11.46 -3.85
C GLY A 159 1.03 10.76 -4.54
N ASN A 160 0.78 10.08 -5.65
CA ASN A 160 1.82 9.42 -6.45
C ASN A 160 2.40 10.30 -7.56
N TRP A 161 1.72 11.37 -7.96
CA TRP A 161 2.18 12.23 -9.06
C TRP A 161 3.59 12.76 -8.83
N VAL A 162 3.92 13.10 -7.58
CA VAL A 162 5.23 13.62 -7.16
C VAL A 162 6.40 12.70 -7.56
N ILE A 163 6.19 11.38 -7.56
CA ILE A 163 7.24 10.40 -7.89
C ILE A 163 7.22 9.99 -9.37
N ILE A 164 6.05 9.96 -10.01
CA ILE A 164 5.94 9.48 -11.41
C ILE A 164 6.03 10.59 -12.45
N ALA A 165 5.84 11.86 -12.09
CA ALA A 165 5.80 12.97 -13.05
C ALA A 165 7.07 13.08 -13.91
N GLY A 166 8.24 12.85 -13.30
CA GLY A 166 9.50 12.83 -14.03
C GLY A 166 9.58 11.72 -15.07
N LEU A 167 8.94 10.58 -14.84
CA LEU A 167 8.93 9.43 -15.74
C LEU A 167 7.96 9.62 -16.93
N HIS A 168 7.04 10.58 -16.83
CA HIS A 168 6.10 10.94 -17.89
C HIS A 168 6.66 11.99 -18.86
N GLN A 169 7.91 12.42 -18.70
CA GLN A 169 8.53 13.33 -19.65
C GLN A 169 8.65 12.67 -21.04
N PRO A 170 8.26 13.39 -22.11
CA PRO A 170 8.34 12.87 -23.46
C PRO A 170 9.80 12.85 -23.95
N VAL A 171 10.15 11.79 -24.67
CA VAL A 171 11.46 11.61 -25.31
C VAL A 171 11.24 11.06 -26.71
N GLU A 172 11.96 11.60 -27.69
CA GLU A 172 12.06 10.99 -29.01
C GLU A 172 13.14 9.91 -28.98
N TYR A 173 12.75 8.65 -29.18
CA TYR A 173 13.63 7.49 -29.16
C TYR A 173 13.50 6.75 -30.49
N HIS A 174 14.55 6.75 -31.31
CA HIS A 174 14.56 6.19 -32.67
C HIS A 174 13.40 6.67 -33.55
N GLY A 175 13.05 7.96 -33.47
CA GLY A 175 11.95 8.57 -34.24
C GLY A 175 10.54 8.28 -33.70
N MET A 176 10.43 7.62 -32.54
CA MET A 176 9.16 7.37 -31.86
C MET A 176 9.05 8.20 -30.58
N LEU A 177 7.88 8.75 -30.31
CA LEU A 177 7.60 9.41 -29.03
C LEU A 177 7.36 8.35 -27.94
N MET A 178 8.16 8.38 -26.89
CA MET A 178 8.04 7.50 -25.72
C MET A 178 8.14 8.32 -24.44
N SER A 179 7.50 7.85 -23.36
CA SER A 179 7.80 8.38 -22.03
C SER A 179 9.12 7.80 -21.50
N ILE A 180 9.75 8.45 -20.52
CA ILE A 180 10.90 7.88 -19.81
C ILE A 180 10.53 6.52 -19.19
N ALA A 181 9.31 6.36 -18.67
CA ALA A 181 8.82 5.09 -18.14
C ALA A 181 8.83 3.97 -19.21
N ASP A 182 8.30 4.25 -20.40
CA ASP A 182 8.30 3.29 -21.51
C ASP A 182 9.73 2.93 -21.96
N ILE A 183 10.64 3.91 -21.96
CA ILE A 183 12.06 3.67 -22.28
C ILE A 183 12.73 2.77 -21.24
N GLN A 184 12.41 2.93 -19.94
CA GLN A 184 12.88 2.00 -18.91
C GLN A 184 12.35 0.59 -19.18
N GLY A 185 11.05 0.44 -19.45
CA GLY A 185 10.43 -0.84 -19.78
C GLY A 185 10.98 -1.50 -21.05
N TYR A 186 11.48 -0.70 -21.98
CA TYR A 186 12.14 -1.14 -23.21
C TYR A 186 13.60 -1.59 -22.97
N ASN A 187 14.38 -0.83 -22.19
CA ASN A 187 15.80 -1.09 -21.97
C ASN A 187 16.07 -2.19 -20.94
N TYR A 188 15.29 -2.25 -19.87
CA TYR A 188 15.45 -3.25 -18.81
C TYR A 188 14.62 -4.48 -19.15
N VAL A 189 15.24 -5.41 -19.88
CA VAL A 189 14.57 -6.59 -20.45
C VAL A 189 13.97 -7.46 -19.35
N ARG A 190 12.65 -7.65 -19.41
CA ARG A 190 11.91 -8.55 -18.54
C ARG A 190 11.51 -9.80 -19.33
N THR A 191 12.28 -10.89 -19.18
CA THR A 191 12.16 -12.10 -20.01
C THR A 191 10.75 -12.71 -20.03
N GLY A 192 10.01 -12.63 -18.91
CA GLY A 192 8.66 -13.20 -18.77
C GLY A 192 7.50 -12.21 -18.91
N THR A 193 7.76 -10.93 -19.13
CA THR A 193 6.71 -9.88 -19.16
C THR A 193 6.84 -9.00 -20.40
N PRO A 194 6.42 -9.50 -21.57
CA PRO A 194 6.46 -8.73 -22.82
C PRO A 194 5.46 -7.57 -22.82
N GLU A 195 5.62 -6.58 -23.72
CA GLU A 195 4.78 -5.37 -23.74
C GLU A 195 3.28 -5.66 -23.80
N TYR A 196 2.86 -6.66 -24.58
CA TYR A 196 1.43 -6.89 -24.84
C TYR A 196 0.64 -7.39 -23.64
N ILE A 197 1.31 -7.90 -22.59
CA ILE A 197 0.63 -8.28 -21.35
C ILE A 197 0.28 -7.07 -20.49
N ARG A 198 0.88 -5.91 -20.77
CA ARG A 198 0.64 -4.66 -20.04
C ARG A 198 -0.80 -4.20 -20.26
N MET A 199 -1.56 -4.18 -19.17
CA MET A 199 -2.92 -3.66 -19.12
C MET A 199 -2.90 -2.18 -18.75
N VAL A 200 -2.76 -1.30 -19.75
CA VAL A 200 -2.77 0.16 -19.57
C VAL A 200 -3.77 0.83 -20.50
N GLU A 201 -3.99 2.12 -20.31
CA GLU A 201 -4.75 2.95 -21.23
C GLU A 201 -4.22 2.86 -22.67
N LYS A 202 -5.12 2.55 -23.63
CA LYS A 202 -4.83 2.50 -25.09
C LYS A 202 -5.80 3.39 -25.90
N GLY A 203 -6.51 4.30 -25.23
CA GLY A 203 -7.56 5.13 -25.82
C GLY A 203 -8.84 4.36 -26.14
N THR A 204 -9.96 5.08 -26.24
CA THR A 204 -11.22 4.58 -26.80
C THR A 204 -11.89 5.70 -27.58
N LEU A 205 -12.79 5.36 -28.52
CA LEU A 205 -13.56 6.35 -29.29
C LEU A 205 -14.55 7.18 -28.45
N ARG A 206 -14.65 6.90 -27.14
CA ARG A 206 -15.59 7.54 -26.20
C ARG A 206 -14.88 8.31 -25.08
N THR A 207 -13.55 8.34 -25.08
CA THR A 207 -12.75 9.02 -24.07
C THR A 207 -12.45 10.45 -24.54
N PHE A 208 -12.55 11.42 -23.63
CA PHE A 208 -12.31 12.84 -23.87
C PHE A 208 -11.16 13.33 -22.99
#